data_AF-A0A9D2XA40-F1
#
_entry.id   AF-A0A9D2XA40-F1
#
_cell.length_a   1.000
_cell.length_b   1.000
_cell.length_c   1.000
_cell.angle_alpha   90.00
_cell.angle_beta   90.00
_cell.angle_gamma   90.00
#
_symmetry.space_group_name_H-M   'P 1'
#
loop_
_entity.id
_entity.type
_entity.pdbx_description
1 polymer ?
#
loop_
_entity_poly.entity_id
_entity_poly.type
_entity_poly.pdbx_seq_one_letter_code
_entity_poly.pdbx_strand_id
1 'polypeptide(L)'
;MNKQFLLGFLILLISTMGMLPSGVSAASGIDTDGDGVPNNIDQCPNLLEDYDPQYGNNIDGCPADFVPWYDADYDGVEDHIDDCPTVKETYNRILDEDGCPDLSIYAEQKIADSDNDGYPDYMDSCPNQPETFNGIDDKDGCPDNYNTIRDTDRDGISDSLDDCPLQPETYNRYQDEDGCPDTTDSTILQYQFPDSDGDGIIDRWDSCIDEPENFNDYLDWDGCPDIPGVNSLEAPDADYDGIPDDKDQCPLDRENYNKFEDSDGCPDSIVYKTVGDVDGDGLLDQNDLCPFSPETYNKFQDSDGCPDYVADNKFAFDTDNDGIIDNLDSCPNQPETYNGFQ
;
A
#
# COMPACT_ATOMS: atom_id res chain seq x y z
N MET A 1 -27.29 -62.18 58.54
CA MET A 1 -28.14 -61.42 57.59
C MET A 1 -27.67 -59.98 57.59
N ASN A 2 -26.70 -59.59 56.75
CA ASN A 2 -26.17 -58.20 56.69
C ASN A 2 -25.33 -57.98 55.41
N LYS A 3 -25.84 -58.36 54.23
CA LYS A 3 -25.17 -58.04 52.96
C LYS A 3 -26.10 -57.56 51.83
N GLN A 4 -27.43 -57.59 52.02
CA GLN A 4 -28.37 -57.12 50.99
C GLN A 4 -28.85 -55.67 51.18
N PHE A 5 -28.70 -55.08 52.36
CA PHE A 5 -29.05 -53.67 52.59
C PHE A 5 -27.95 -52.68 52.17
N LEU A 6 -26.70 -53.13 52.04
CA LEU A 6 -25.59 -52.24 51.67
C LEU A 6 -25.57 -51.89 50.16
N LEU A 7 -26.07 -52.80 49.31
CA LEU A 7 -26.10 -52.59 47.86
C LEU A 7 -27.26 -51.67 47.43
N GLY A 8 -28.39 -51.71 48.15
CA GLY A 8 -29.53 -50.82 47.90
C GLY A 8 -29.26 -49.36 48.24
N PHE A 9 -28.47 -49.10 49.28
CA PHE A 9 -28.09 -47.73 49.67
C PHE A 9 -27.03 -47.13 48.73
N LEU A 10 -26.13 -47.96 48.18
CA LEU A 10 -25.12 -47.51 47.23
C LEU A 10 -25.73 -47.13 45.87
N ILE A 11 -26.76 -47.84 45.40
CA ILE A 11 -27.43 -47.53 44.13
C ILE A 11 -28.30 -46.27 44.24
N LEU A 12 -28.91 -46.01 45.41
CA LEU A 12 -29.71 -44.80 45.62
C LEU A 12 -28.87 -43.51 45.71
N LEU A 13 -27.62 -43.61 46.19
CA LEU A 13 -26.66 -42.50 46.24
C LEU A 13 -26.09 -42.12 44.86
N ILE A 14 -26.04 -43.06 43.91
CA ILE A 14 -25.53 -42.78 42.56
C ILE A 14 -26.63 -42.15 41.68
N SER A 15 -27.92 -42.36 42.00
CA SER A 15 -29.04 -41.73 41.29
C SER A 15 -29.31 -40.26 41.63
N THR A 16 -28.74 -39.71 42.71
CA THR A 16 -28.91 -38.29 43.09
C THR A 16 -27.71 -37.41 42.75
N MET A 17 -26.64 -37.96 42.18
CA MET A 17 -25.48 -37.21 41.68
C MET A 17 -25.43 -37.13 40.14
N GLY A 18 -26.58 -37.33 39.49
CA GLY A 18 -26.72 -37.34 38.02
C GLY A 18 -27.44 -36.13 37.43
N MET A 19 -27.65 -35.06 38.18
CA MET A 19 -28.03 -33.77 37.61
C MET A 19 -26.76 -32.93 37.46
N LEU A 20 -26.01 -33.23 36.39
CA LEU A 20 -25.26 -32.17 35.74
C LEU A 20 -26.29 -31.07 35.44
N PRO A 21 -26.09 -29.81 35.86
CA PRO A 21 -26.77 -28.74 35.16
C PRO A 21 -26.40 -28.94 33.71
N SER A 22 -27.41 -29.18 32.87
CA SER A 22 -27.29 -28.96 31.45
C SER A 22 -26.54 -27.65 31.32
N GLY A 23 -25.29 -27.70 30.88
CA GLY A 23 -24.60 -26.55 30.38
C GLY A 23 -25.42 -26.10 29.20
N VAL A 24 -26.42 -25.27 29.46
CA VAL A 24 -26.85 -24.28 28.51
C VAL A 24 -25.57 -23.51 28.26
N SER A 25 -24.87 -23.89 27.21
CA SER A 25 -23.98 -22.99 26.50
C SER A 25 -24.87 -21.89 25.92
N ALA A 26 -25.42 -21.06 26.80
CA ALA A 26 -25.56 -19.67 26.49
C ALA A 26 -24.12 -19.26 26.20
N ALA A 27 -23.89 -18.73 25.01
CA ALA A 27 -22.67 -18.02 24.72
C ALA A 27 -22.63 -16.86 25.73
N SER A 28 -22.11 -17.11 26.93
CA SER A 28 -21.59 -16.03 27.76
C SER A 28 -20.52 -15.42 26.88
N GLY A 29 -20.78 -14.21 26.40
CA GLY A 29 -19.76 -13.42 25.75
C GLY A 29 -18.53 -13.40 26.64
N ILE A 30 -17.37 -13.18 26.01
CA ILE A 30 -16.14 -12.95 26.77
C ILE A 30 -16.45 -11.83 27.76
N ASP A 31 -16.15 -12.05 29.03
CA ASP A 31 -16.30 -11.13 30.15
C ASP A 31 -14.88 -11.01 30.72
N THR A 32 -14.22 -9.90 30.39
CA THR A 32 -12.78 -9.73 30.54
C THR A 32 -12.38 -9.39 31.98
N ASP A 33 -13.18 -8.61 32.69
CA ASP A 33 -12.94 -8.24 34.10
C ASP A 33 -13.69 -9.14 35.09
N GLY A 34 -14.68 -9.91 34.63
CA GLY A 34 -15.38 -10.92 35.41
C GLY A 34 -16.46 -10.36 36.32
N ASP A 35 -17.02 -9.20 35.99
CA ASP A 35 -18.07 -8.55 36.77
C ASP A 35 -19.49 -9.10 36.51
N GLY A 36 -19.63 -9.99 35.51
CA GLY A 36 -20.88 -10.62 35.13
C GLY A 36 -21.62 -9.95 33.97
N VAL A 37 -21.07 -8.88 33.40
CA VAL A 37 -21.55 -8.20 32.19
C VAL A 37 -20.66 -8.62 31.00
N PRO A 38 -21.18 -9.33 30.00
CA PRO A 38 -20.38 -9.71 28.84
C PRO A 38 -19.88 -8.50 28.05
N ASN A 39 -18.62 -8.51 27.61
CA ASN A 39 -17.93 -7.40 26.90
C ASN A 39 -18.72 -6.77 25.73
N ASN A 40 -19.65 -7.52 25.12
CA ASN A 40 -20.44 -7.04 23.99
C ASN A 40 -21.65 -6.17 24.39
N ILE A 41 -21.97 -6.11 25.68
CA ILE A 41 -22.99 -5.21 26.27
C ILE A 41 -22.44 -4.41 27.45
N ASP A 42 -21.17 -4.60 27.77
CA ASP A 42 -20.42 -3.92 28.80
C ASP A 42 -19.83 -2.62 28.24
N GLN A 43 -20.17 -1.48 28.86
CA GLN A 43 -19.64 -0.18 28.48
C GLN A 43 -18.21 0.05 29.02
N CYS A 44 -17.79 -0.70 30.03
CA CYS A 44 -16.45 -0.69 30.59
C CYS A 44 -15.81 -2.10 30.66
N PRO A 45 -15.50 -2.75 29.52
CA PRO A 45 -15.07 -4.17 29.43
C PRO A 45 -13.77 -4.58 30.14
N ASN A 46 -13.17 -3.71 30.95
CA ASN A 46 -11.97 -3.99 31.72
C ASN A 46 -12.08 -3.45 33.16
N LEU A 47 -13.25 -3.01 33.60
CA LEU A 47 -13.49 -2.39 34.89
C LEU A 47 -14.72 -3.01 35.55
N LEU A 48 -14.54 -3.51 36.78
CA LEU A 48 -15.60 -4.21 37.50
C LEU A 48 -16.79 -3.30 37.84
N GLU A 49 -18.00 -3.68 37.41
CA GLU A 49 -19.28 -3.18 37.92
C GLU A 49 -19.37 -3.30 39.46
N ASP A 50 -19.80 -2.23 40.13
CA ASP A 50 -19.90 -2.13 41.59
C ASP A 50 -21.33 -2.34 42.13
N TYR A 51 -22.33 -2.42 41.23
CA TYR A 51 -23.73 -2.68 41.55
C TYR A 51 -24.29 -1.74 42.64
N ASP A 52 -23.95 -0.44 42.58
CA ASP A 52 -24.36 0.52 43.60
C ASP A 52 -25.91 0.69 43.65
N PRO A 53 -26.56 0.34 44.77
CA PRO A 53 -28.01 0.50 44.92
C PRO A 53 -28.49 1.96 44.90
N GLN A 54 -27.61 2.94 45.08
CA GLN A 54 -27.92 4.35 45.23
C GLN A 54 -28.26 5.04 43.90
N TYR A 55 -27.67 4.58 42.79
CA TYR A 55 -27.83 5.16 41.44
C TYR A 55 -28.81 4.39 40.54
N GLY A 56 -29.46 3.38 41.10
CA GLY A 56 -30.43 2.53 40.41
C GLY A 56 -29.80 1.26 39.85
N ASN A 57 -30.60 0.23 39.63
CA ASN A 57 -30.12 -1.06 39.09
C ASN A 57 -29.81 -0.98 37.58
N ASN A 58 -29.19 0.10 37.11
CA ASN A 58 -28.66 0.17 35.76
C ASN A 58 -27.37 -0.66 35.76
N ILE A 59 -27.37 -1.77 35.03
CA ILE A 59 -26.20 -2.64 34.91
C ILE A 59 -25.71 -2.42 33.49
N ASP A 60 -24.85 -1.42 33.33
CA ASP A 60 -24.22 -1.08 32.04
C ASP A 60 -22.76 -1.57 31.96
N GLY A 61 -22.25 -2.21 33.02
CA GLY A 61 -20.89 -2.73 33.09
C GLY A 61 -19.88 -1.71 33.60
N CYS A 62 -20.32 -0.52 34.01
CA CYS A 62 -19.47 0.51 34.58
C CYS A 62 -19.84 0.77 36.06
N PRO A 63 -18.88 1.07 36.94
CA PRO A 63 -19.18 1.51 38.31
C PRO A 63 -20.14 2.71 38.32
N ALA A 64 -21.03 2.81 39.32
CA ALA A 64 -22.02 3.88 39.33
C ALA A 64 -21.44 5.30 39.51
N ASP A 65 -20.28 5.42 40.17
CA ASP A 65 -19.51 6.66 40.25
C ASP A 65 -18.57 6.85 39.03
N PHE A 66 -18.63 5.97 38.03
CA PHE A 66 -17.92 6.12 36.76
C PHE A 66 -18.72 7.04 35.83
N VAL A 67 -18.57 8.35 36.05
CA VAL A 67 -19.02 9.36 35.09
C VAL A 67 -18.05 9.32 33.90
N PRO A 68 -18.49 9.01 32.67
CA PRO A 68 -17.59 8.97 31.54
C PRO A 68 -17.12 10.39 31.21
N TRP A 69 -15.92 10.75 31.68
CA TRP A 69 -14.95 11.66 31.06
C TRP A 69 -15.56 12.82 30.25
N TYR A 70 -16.48 13.57 30.84
CA TYR A 70 -16.99 14.79 30.22
C TYR A 70 -16.10 15.93 30.72
N ASP A 71 -15.46 16.56 29.76
CA ASP A 71 -14.51 17.67 29.89
C ASP A 71 -14.91 18.59 28.73
N ALA A 72 -15.82 19.53 29.02
CA ALA A 72 -16.55 20.26 27.98
C ALA A 72 -15.66 21.26 27.23
N ASP A 73 -14.58 21.73 27.84
CA ASP A 73 -13.60 22.64 27.25
C ASP A 73 -12.27 21.96 26.86
N TYR A 74 -12.19 20.66 27.10
CA TYR A 74 -11.09 19.77 26.72
C TYR A 74 -9.77 20.21 27.32
N ASP A 75 -9.77 20.72 28.54
CA ASP A 75 -8.58 21.12 29.26
C ASP A 75 -7.91 19.96 30.01
N GLY A 76 -8.59 18.84 30.23
CA GLY A 76 -8.08 17.67 30.94
C GLY A 76 -8.43 17.61 32.42
N VAL A 77 -9.23 18.55 32.92
CA VAL A 77 -9.96 18.51 34.19
C VAL A 77 -11.39 18.05 33.88
N GLU A 78 -11.94 17.17 34.71
CA GLU A 78 -13.27 16.60 34.44
C GLU A 78 -14.35 17.56 34.97
N ASP A 79 -15.43 17.82 34.22
CA ASP A 79 -16.49 18.80 34.54
C ASP A 79 -17.02 18.76 35.99
N HIS A 80 -16.98 17.59 36.64
CA HIS A 80 -17.49 17.39 38.00
C HIS A 80 -16.49 17.78 39.11
N ILE A 81 -15.21 17.94 38.75
CA ILE A 81 -14.11 18.45 39.59
C ILE A 81 -13.55 19.78 39.08
N ASP A 82 -14.00 20.21 37.90
CA ASP A 82 -13.68 21.48 37.27
C ASP A 82 -14.55 22.61 37.85
N ASP A 83 -13.92 23.65 38.39
CA ASP A 83 -14.61 24.84 38.89
C ASP A 83 -15.10 25.76 37.74
N CYS A 84 -14.57 25.58 36.52
CA CYS A 84 -14.92 26.29 35.29
C CYS A 84 -15.19 25.32 34.10
N PRO A 85 -16.23 24.47 34.15
CA PRO A 85 -16.46 23.36 33.19
C PRO A 85 -16.61 23.71 31.70
N THR A 86 -16.56 24.99 31.34
CA THR A 86 -16.73 25.48 29.97
C THR A 86 -15.59 26.42 29.54
N VAL A 87 -14.60 26.65 30.40
CA VAL A 87 -13.52 27.61 30.17
C VAL A 87 -12.16 26.96 30.45
N LYS A 88 -11.48 26.63 29.36
CA LYS A 88 -10.21 25.91 29.34
C LYS A 88 -9.14 26.48 30.29
N GLU A 89 -8.58 25.62 31.14
CA GLU A 89 -7.35 25.86 31.90
C GLU A 89 -6.13 26.19 31.00
N THR A 90 -5.23 27.03 31.52
CA THR A 90 -4.01 27.53 30.86
C THR A 90 -2.70 26.86 31.30
N TYR A 91 -2.72 25.89 32.21
CA TYR A 91 -1.57 25.07 32.65
C TYR A 91 -0.27 25.85 32.82
N ASN A 92 -0.35 26.93 33.57
CA ASN A 92 0.74 27.90 33.72
C ASN A 92 1.55 27.69 35.02
N ARG A 93 1.32 26.58 35.73
CA ARG A 93 1.90 26.19 37.03
C ARG A 93 1.33 26.95 38.21
N ILE A 94 0.12 27.47 38.07
CA ILE A 94 -0.62 28.17 39.11
C ILE A 94 -2.03 27.59 39.04
N LEU A 95 -2.44 26.96 40.15
CA LEU A 95 -3.72 26.27 40.35
C LEU A 95 -4.23 25.40 39.20
N ASP A 96 -3.31 24.84 38.37
CA ASP A 96 -3.61 23.92 37.25
C ASP A 96 -4.47 22.65 37.58
N GLU A 97 -4.97 22.50 38.81
CA GLU A 97 -5.83 21.40 39.26
C GLU A 97 -7.30 21.82 39.48
N ASP A 98 -7.66 23.10 39.40
CA ASP A 98 -9.03 23.59 39.61
C ASP A 98 -9.86 23.76 38.33
N GLY A 99 -9.24 23.64 37.15
CA GLY A 99 -9.89 23.74 35.84
C GLY A 99 -10.20 25.18 35.38
N CYS A 100 -9.75 26.19 36.13
CA CYS A 100 -10.05 27.59 35.83
C CYS A 100 -8.80 28.38 35.38
N PRO A 101 -8.79 29.02 34.19
CA PRO A 101 -7.62 29.71 33.66
C PRO A 101 -7.11 30.82 34.58
N ASP A 102 -5.97 30.53 35.20
CA ASP A 102 -5.28 31.47 36.04
C ASP A 102 -4.43 32.47 35.24
N LEU A 103 -4.34 33.73 35.68
CA LEU A 103 -3.50 34.73 35.00
C LEU A 103 -2.38 35.31 35.86
N SER A 104 -2.35 35.07 37.19
CA SER A 104 -1.25 35.63 37.98
C SER A 104 -0.98 35.02 39.35
N ILE A 105 0.32 35.02 39.68
CA ILE A 105 0.99 34.71 40.96
C ILE A 105 0.54 35.55 42.17
N TYR A 106 -0.52 36.36 42.04
CA TYR A 106 -1.08 37.14 43.13
C TYR A 106 -2.60 37.21 43.02
N ALA A 107 -3.27 36.70 44.06
CA ALA A 107 -4.69 36.79 44.40
C ALA A 107 -5.43 35.47 44.10
N GLU A 108 -6.10 34.79 45.02
CA GLU A 108 -7.16 35.26 45.95
C GLU A 108 -8.20 36.22 45.32
N GLN A 109 -8.12 36.53 44.03
CA GLN A 109 -9.15 37.27 43.32
C GLN A 109 -9.81 36.30 42.37
N LYS A 110 -11.00 35.86 42.79
CA LYS A 110 -12.09 35.60 41.85
C LYS A 110 -11.93 36.53 40.67
N ILE A 111 -11.87 35.95 39.48
CA ILE A 111 -12.00 36.65 38.22
C ILE A 111 -13.14 37.67 38.37
N ALA A 112 -12.91 38.91 37.96
CA ALA A 112 -13.91 39.96 38.10
C ALA A 112 -15.11 39.58 37.24
N ASP A 113 -16.27 39.46 37.88
CA ASP A 113 -17.57 39.19 37.30
C ASP A 113 -18.51 40.20 37.96
N SER A 114 -18.73 41.30 37.24
CA SER A 114 -19.30 42.53 37.78
C SER A 114 -20.81 42.43 37.99
N ASP A 115 -21.52 41.56 37.26
CA ASP A 115 -22.96 41.32 37.39
C ASP A 115 -23.33 39.93 37.94
N ASN A 116 -22.34 39.06 38.14
CA ASN A 116 -22.43 37.76 38.81
C ASN A 116 -23.31 36.75 38.06
N ASP A 117 -23.22 36.72 36.74
CA ASP A 117 -23.95 35.77 35.90
C ASP A 117 -23.16 34.48 35.57
N GLY A 118 -21.87 34.44 35.90
CA GLY A 118 -20.97 33.31 35.65
C GLY A 118 -19.98 33.54 34.51
N TYR A 119 -20.07 34.64 33.76
CA TYR A 119 -19.10 35.02 32.75
C TYR A 119 -18.09 36.03 33.34
N PRO A 120 -16.78 35.76 33.24
CA PRO A 120 -15.76 36.76 33.53
C PRO A 120 -15.94 38.07 32.76
N ASP A 121 -15.71 39.23 33.39
CA ASP A 121 -15.77 40.57 32.76
C ASP A 121 -14.95 40.69 31.46
N TYR A 122 -13.92 39.86 31.27
CA TYR A 122 -13.08 39.85 30.07
C TYR A 122 -13.59 38.93 28.94
N MET A 123 -14.49 37.99 29.24
CA MET A 123 -15.17 37.10 28.29
C MET A 123 -16.62 37.51 28.04
N ASP A 124 -17.21 38.25 28.98
CA ASP A 124 -18.57 38.75 28.91
C ASP A 124 -18.68 39.91 27.91
N SER A 125 -19.57 39.77 26.93
CA SER A 125 -19.88 40.83 25.95
C SER A 125 -20.68 41.99 26.58
N CYS A 126 -21.34 41.72 27.71
CA CYS A 126 -22.13 42.63 28.51
C CYS A 126 -21.70 42.67 30.00
N PRO A 127 -20.46 43.09 30.37
CA PRO A 127 -19.89 43.00 31.73
C PRO A 127 -20.62 43.72 32.88
N ASN A 128 -21.79 44.30 32.67
CA ASN A 128 -22.59 44.96 33.69
C ASN A 128 -24.08 44.61 33.56
N GLN A 129 -24.44 43.67 32.70
CA GLN A 129 -25.79 43.21 32.49
C GLN A 129 -25.79 41.68 32.49
N PRO A 130 -26.39 41.05 33.51
CA PRO A 130 -26.30 39.61 33.65
C PRO A 130 -27.05 38.91 32.52
N GLU A 131 -26.43 37.85 32.01
CA GLU A 131 -26.99 36.87 31.09
C GLU A 131 -28.37 36.39 31.54
N THR A 132 -29.25 36.17 30.56
CA THR A 132 -30.55 35.55 30.72
C THR A 132 -30.59 34.19 30.03
N PHE A 133 -30.10 33.14 30.72
CA PHE A 133 -30.16 31.73 30.27
C PHE A 133 -31.56 31.28 29.84
N ASN A 134 -31.88 31.43 28.57
CA ASN A 134 -33.21 31.19 28.00
C ASN A 134 -33.17 30.35 26.72
N GLY A 135 -31.98 29.86 26.33
CA GLY A 135 -31.75 29.02 25.16
C GLY A 135 -31.52 29.81 23.87
N ILE A 136 -31.23 31.10 23.98
CA ILE A 136 -30.87 32.01 22.89
C ILE A 136 -29.54 32.60 23.33
N ASP A 137 -28.49 32.45 22.52
CA ASP A 137 -27.19 33.11 22.67
C ASP A 137 -26.53 33.07 24.07
N ASP A 138 -26.97 32.15 24.95
CA ASP A 138 -26.58 31.94 26.36
C ASP A 138 -25.05 31.84 26.66
N LYS A 139 -24.19 31.88 25.64
CA LYS A 139 -22.72 31.81 25.69
C LYS A 139 -22.02 33.16 25.60
N ASP A 140 -22.73 34.25 25.28
CA ASP A 140 -22.11 35.56 25.02
C ASP A 140 -22.03 36.48 26.25
N GLY A 141 -22.74 36.14 27.33
CA GLY A 141 -22.81 36.89 28.58
C GLY A 141 -23.84 38.03 28.55
N CYS A 142 -24.63 38.16 27.48
CA CYS A 142 -25.57 39.24 27.28
C CYS A 142 -27.03 38.84 27.53
N PRO A 143 -27.84 39.70 28.15
CA PRO A 143 -29.25 39.39 28.38
C PRO A 143 -30.07 39.30 27.07
N ASP A 144 -30.46 38.09 26.73
CA ASP A 144 -31.27 37.83 25.53
C ASP A 144 -32.78 38.05 25.68
N ASN A 145 -33.42 38.40 24.56
CA ASN A 145 -34.88 38.48 24.46
C ASN A 145 -35.38 38.13 23.04
N TYR A 146 -36.69 38.09 22.83
CA TYR A 146 -37.27 37.77 21.51
C TYR A 146 -36.80 38.65 20.34
N ASN A 147 -36.19 39.82 20.59
CA ASN A 147 -35.61 40.67 19.55
C ASN A 147 -34.12 40.41 19.29
N THR A 148 -33.40 39.68 20.16
CA THR A 148 -32.00 39.26 19.91
C THR A 148 -31.93 38.06 18.97
N ILE A 149 -33.00 37.26 18.83
CA ILE A 149 -33.18 36.24 17.77
C ILE A 149 -33.32 36.84 16.35
N ARG A 150 -33.02 38.12 16.16
CA ARG A 150 -33.14 38.71 14.84
C ARG A 150 -31.95 38.22 14.02
N ASP A 151 -32.23 37.37 13.06
CA ASP A 151 -31.29 36.83 12.08
C ASP A 151 -31.78 37.30 10.69
N THR A 152 -31.11 38.33 10.15
CA THR A 152 -31.58 39.08 8.99
C THR A 152 -31.35 38.32 7.67
N ASP A 153 -30.29 37.55 7.54
CA ASP A 153 -29.95 36.78 6.34
C ASP A 153 -30.27 35.28 6.42
N ARG A 154 -30.60 34.79 7.62
CA ARG A 154 -31.17 33.47 7.92
C ARG A 154 -30.20 32.33 7.79
N ASP A 155 -28.95 32.55 8.17
CA ASP A 155 -27.95 31.49 8.24
C ASP A 155 -27.96 30.71 9.56
N GLY A 156 -28.66 31.20 10.58
CA GLY A 156 -28.77 30.56 11.90
C GLY A 156 -27.96 31.22 13.01
N ILE A 157 -27.20 32.28 12.72
CA ILE A 157 -26.50 33.12 13.72
C ILE A 157 -27.31 34.42 13.88
N SER A 158 -27.39 34.94 15.11
CA SER A 158 -28.16 36.17 15.37
C SER A 158 -27.39 37.41 14.87
N ASP A 159 -28.10 38.46 14.45
CA ASP A 159 -27.52 39.75 14.02
C ASP A 159 -26.54 40.35 15.07
N SER A 160 -26.63 39.92 16.34
CA SER A 160 -25.75 40.34 17.44
C SER A 160 -24.43 39.56 17.52
N LEU A 161 -24.43 38.30 17.10
CA LEU A 161 -23.26 37.42 17.09
C LEU A 161 -22.63 37.27 15.70
N ASP A 162 -23.33 37.69 14.67
CA ASP A 162 -22.90 37.63 13.28
C ASP A 162 -22.03 38.84 12.91
N ASP A 163 -20.78 38.61 12.49
CA ASP A 163 -19.88 39.65 11.98
C ASP A 163 -20.33 40.21 10.61
N CYS A 164 -21.17 39.46 9.90
CA CYS A 164 -21.74 39.74 8.59
C CYS A 164 -23.30 39.67 8.53
N PRO A 165 -24.07 40.49 9.31
CA PRO A 165 -25.54 40.38 9.51
C PRO A 165 -26.47 40.47 8.29
N LEU A 166 -25.94 40.62 7.09
CA LEU A 166 -26.66 40.76 5.83
C LEU A 166 -26.21 39.74 4.77
N GLN A 167 -25.22 38.92 5.09
CA GLN A 167 -24.61 37.95 4.18
C GLN A 167 -24.56 36.58 4.85
N PRO A 168 -25.36 35.61 4.38
CA PRO A 168 -25.48 34.35 5.08
C PRO A 168 -24.16 33.56 5.03
N GLU A 169 -23.77 32.99 6.16
CA GLU A 169 -22.66 32.07 6.37
C GLU A 169 -22.63 30.92 5.34
N THR A 170 -21.42 30.53 4.98
CA THR A 170 -21.12 29.34 4.20
C THR A 170 -20.49 28.26 5.08
N TYR A 171 -21.32 27.44 5.72
CA TYR A 171 -20.90 26.27 6.52
C TYR A 171 -20.00 25.29 5.74
N ASN A 172 -18.69 25.45 5.89
CA ASN A 172 -17.65 24.75 5.12
C ASN A 172 -16.52 24.20 6.01
N ARG A 173 -16.69 24.25 7.35
CA ARG A 173 -15.73 23.88 8.41
C ARG A 173 -14.56 24.84 8.56
N TYR A 174 -14.72 26.08 8.14
CA TYR A 174 -13.72 27.12 8.30
C TYR A 174 -14.41 28.39 8.77
N GLN A 175 -14.15 28.75 10.03
CA GLN A 175 -14.75 29.88 10.75
C GLN A 175 -16.28 29.92 10.70
N ASP A 176 -16.96 28.76 10.59
CA ASP A 176 -18.43 28.60 10.58
C ASP A 176 -19.20 29.20 11.78
N GLU A 177 -18.51 29.83 12.75
CA GLU A 177 -19.08 30.44 13.94
C GLU A 177 -19.07 31.99 13.88
N ASP A 178 -18.43 32.61 12.88
CA ASP A 178 -18.32 34.07 12.76
C ASP A 178 -19.47 34.72 11.97
N GLY A 179 -20.27 33.94 11.24
CA GLY A 179 -21.42 34.42 10.46
C GLY A 179 -21.03 35.00 9.10
N CYS A 180 -19.74 35.03 8.77
CA CYS A 180 -19.25 35.59 7.53
C CYS A 180 -19.02 34.50 6.47
N PRO A 181 -19.55 34.67 5.23
CA PRO A 181 -19.36 33.68 4.17
C PRO A 181 -17.90 33.54 3.79
N ASP A 182 -17.30 32.50 4.33
CA ASP A 182 -15.92 32.17 4.10
C ASP A 182 -15.75 31.17 2.96
N THR A 183 -14.51 31.10 2.46
CA THR A 183 -14.13 30.11 1.46
C THR A 183 -12.89 29.38 1.91
N THR A 184 -12.96 28.05 1.96
CA THR A 184 -11.77 27.18 2.05
C THR A 184 -11.00 27.12 0.73
N ASP A 185 -11.31 27.98 -0.25
CA ASP A 185 -10.64 28.05 -1.56
C ASP A 185 -9.29 28.78 -1.46
N SER A 186 -8.57 28.46 -0.40
CA SER A 186 -7.19 28.83 -0.15
C SER A 186 -6.41 27.62 0.33
N THR A 187 -6.58 26.48 -0.35
CA THR A 187 -5.36 25.79 -0.78
C THR A 187 -4.76 26.61 -1.92
N ILE A 188 -4.16 27.75 -1.59
CA ILE A 188 -2.97 28.15 -2.32
C ILE A 188 -2.02 26.98 -2.09
N LEU A 189 -1.95 26.07 -3.06
CA LEU A 189 -0.88 25.11 -3.12
C LEU A 189 0.40 25.95 -3.24
N GLN A 190 1.01 26.28 -2.10
CA GLN A 190 2.37 26.82 -2.04
C GLN A 190 3.38 25.81 -2.59
N TYR A 191 2.90 24.62 -2.97
CA TYR A 191 3.57 23.66 -3.81
C TYR A 191 3.06 23.80 -5.25
N GLN A 192 3.64 24.72 -6.00
CA GLN A 192 3.58 24.63 -7.46
C GLN A 192 4.37 23.38 -7.84
N PHE A 193 3.70 22.41 -8.47
CA PHE A 193 4.38 21.21 -8.96
C PHE A 193 5.47 21.64 -9.96
N PRO A 194 6.65 20.98 -9.94
CA PRO A 194 7.72 21.26 -10.88
C PRO A 194 7.21 21.18 -12.33
N ASP A 195 7.72 22.10 -13.13
CA ASP A 195 7.54 22.24 -14.57
C ASP A 195 8.93 22.64 -15.07
N SER A 196 9.71 21.63 -15.45
CA SER A 196 11.16 21.69 -15.60
C SER A 196 11.58 22.46 -16.86
N ASP A 197 10.78 22.41 -17.92
CA ASP A 197 11.00 23.14 -19.17
C ASP A 197 10.12 24.40 -19.33
N GLY A 198 9.10 24.55 -18.50
CA GLY A 198 8.26 25.75 -18.40
C GLY A 198 7.20 25.85 -19.50
N ASP A 199 6.79 24.75 -20.11
CA ASP A 199 5.77 24.73 -21.16
C ASP A 199 4.32 24.83 -20.62
N GLY A 200 4.13 24.67 -19.31
CA GLY A 200 2.82 24.74 -18.64
C GLY A 200 2.17 23.38 -18.36
N ILE A 201 2.82 22.27 -18.70
CA ILE A 201 2.48 20.91 -18.33
C ILE A 201 3.42 20.49 -17.20
N ILE A 202 2.86 20.13 -16.05
CA ILE A 202 3.67 19.79 -14.88
C ILE A 202 4.46 18.49 -15.11
N ASP A 203 5.67 18.35 -14.55
CA ASP A 203 6.57 17.18 -14.68
C ASP A 203 5.90 15.82 -14.42
N ARG A 204 4.79 15.81 -13.67
CA ARG A 204 4.00 14.59 -13.39
C ARG A 204 3.18 14.12 -14.59
N TRP A 205 2.76 15.05 -15.44
CA TRP A 205 1.93 14.84 -16.63
C TRP A 205 2.68 15.07 -17.93
N ASP A 206 3.90 15.58 -17.84
CA ASP A 206 4.82 15.76 -18.95
C ASP A 206 5.61 14.47 -19.24
N SER A 207 5.49 13.97 -20.47
CA SER A 207 6.22 12.80 -20.95
C SER A 207 7.64 13.13 -21.38
N CYS A 208 7.93 14.41 -21.66
CA CYS A 208 9.19 14.97 -22.10
C CYS A 208 9.69 16.10 -21.19
N ILE A 209 9.80 15.83 -19.88
CA ILE A 209 10.26 16.70 -18.77
C ILE A 209 11.28 17.84 -19.07
N ASP A 210 12.18 17.66 -20.05
CA ASP A 210 13.24 18.65 -20.37
C ASP A 210 13.04 19.33 -21.75
N GLU A 211 11.96 19.02 -22.49
CA GLU A 211 11.70 19.51 -23.85
C GLU A 211 10.30 20.14 -23.96
N PRO A 212 10.21 21.47 -24.13
CA PRO A 212 8.93 22.17 -24.03
C PRO A 212 7.98 21.85 -25.19
N GLU A 213 6.72 21.61 -24.84
CA GLU A 213 5.60 21.43 -25.75
C GLU A 213 5.45 22.61 -26.74
N ASN A 214 5.05 22.30 -27.97
CA ASN A 214 4.86 23.26 -29.03
C ASN A 214 3.39 23.48 -29.45
N PHE A 215 2.42 23.23 -28.57
CA PHE A 215 0.98 23.60 -28.66
C PHE A 215 0.49 23.86 -30.09
N ASN A 216 0.39 22.79 -30.88
CA ASN A 216 0.15 22.84 -32.31
C ASN A 216 -1.20 22.20 -32.71
N ASP A 217 -2.12 22.04 -31.75
CA ASP A 217 -3.42 21.37 -31.85
C ASP A 217 -3.33 19.85 -32.07
N TYR A 218 -2.16 19.23 -31.89
CA TYR A 218 -1.94 17.79 -31.96
C TYR A 218 -1.20 17.37 -30.69
N LEU A 219 -1.80 16.44 -29.94
CA LEU A 219 -1.26 15.87 -28.70
C LEU A 219 -0.68 16.84 -27.64
N ASP A 220 -1.00 18.14 -27.72
CA ASP A 220 -0.74 19.25 -26.77
C ASP A 220 -0.95 19.00 -25.24
N TRP A 221 -1.40 17.82 -24.83
CA TRP A 221 -1.59 17.42 -23.44
C TRP A 221 -0.51 16.48 -22.91
N ASP A 222 0.40 15.97 -23.74
CA ASP A 222 1.39 14.95 -23.35
C ASP A 222 2.77 15.50 -22.96
N GLY A 223 3.02 16.79 -23.19
CA GLY A 223 4.24 17.51 -22.82
C GLY A 223 5.40 17.31 -23.80
N CYS A 224 5.19 16.61 -24.91
CA CYS A 224 6.24 16.32 -25.87
C CYS A 224 6.08 17.13 -27.16
N PRO A 225 7.07 17.93 -27.59
CA PRO A 225 6.96 18.75 -28.78
C PRO A 225 6.59 17.92 -30.01
N ASP A 226 5.35 18.09 -30.44
CA ASP A 226 4.85 17.37 -31.58
C ASP A 226 5.36 17.99 -32.88
N ILE A 227 5.82 17.14 -33.78
CA ILE A 227 5.93 17.56 -35.17
C ILE A 227 4.57 17.19 -35.75
N PRO A 228 3.74 18.14 -36.23
CA PRO A 228 2.52 17.82 -36.93
C PRO A 228 2.89 16.77 -37.96
N GLY A 229 2.42 15.54 -37.71
CA GLY A 229 2.62 14.44 -38.62
C GLY A 229 2.16 14.98 -39.95
N VAL A 230 3.08 15.10 -40.90
CA VAL A 230 2.76 15.62 -42.22
C VAL A 230 1.44 14.96 -42.60
N ASN A 231 0.40 15.76 -42.86
CA ASN A 231 -0.79 15.24 -43.52
C ASN A 231 -0.23 14.70 -44.82
N SER A 232 0.08 13.40 -44.84
CA SER A 232 1.02 12.92 -45.81
C SER A 232 0.32 13.01 -47.16
N LEU A 233 0.77 14.02 -47.91
CA LEU A 233 0.69 13.99 -49.37
C LEU A 233 1.60 12.88 -49.89
N GLU A 234 2.40 12.22 -49.03
CA GLU A 234 3.16 11.03 -49.33
C GLU A 234 2.30 9.79 -49.07
N ALA A 235 2.49 8.78 -49.91
CA ALA A 235 1.64 7.60 -49.99
C ALA A 235 1.55 6.84 -48.65
N PRO A 236 0.45 6.09 -48.41
CA PRO A 236 0.29 5.25 -47.21
C PRO A 236 1.53 4.38 -46.97
N ASP A 237 1.91 4.21 -45.70
CA ASP A 237 3.00 3.36 -45.20
C ASP A 237 2.44 2.67 -43.95
N ALA A 238 2.02 1.41 -44.10
CA ALA A 238 1.15 0.72 -43.14
C ALA A 238 1.91 0.03 -41.99
N ASP A 239 3.22 -0.21 -42.12
CA ASP A 239 4.06 -0.78 -41.07
C ASP A 239 5.14 0.17 -40.53
N TYR A 240 5.18 1.39 -41.08
CA TYR A 240 5.99 2.52 -40.62
C TYR A 240 7.51 2.23 -40.71
N ASP A 241 7.93 1.57 -41.78
CA ASP A 241 9.33 1.31 -42.09
C ASP A 241 9.99 2.42 -42.94
N GLY A 242 9.19 3.38 -43.44
CA GLY A 242 9.63 4.50 -44.26
C GLY A 242 9.54 4.27 -45.77
N ILE A 243 9.05 3.11 -46.21
CA ILE A 243 8.78 2.77 -47.61
C ILE A 243 7.25 2.79 -47.81
N PRO A 244 6.72 3.60 -48.75
CA PRO A 244 5.28 3.62 -48.97
C PRO A 244 4.75 2.29 -49.51
N ASP A 245 3.52 1.92 -49.13
CA ASP A 245 2.80 0.70 -49.51
C ASP A 245 2.80 0.40 -51.02
N ASP A 246 2.89 1.44 -51.86
CA ASP A 246 2.92 1.30 -53.32
C ASP A 246 4.30 0.88 -53.88
N LYS A 247 5.33 0.92 -53.04
CA LYS A 247 6.74 0.58 -53.31
C LYS A 247 7.29 -0.51 -52.39
N ASP A 248 6.54 -0.88 -51.36
CA ASP A 248 6.86 -1.92 -50.41
C ASP A 248 6.40 -3.31 -50.91
N GLN A 249 7.28 -4.31 -50.87
CA GLN A 249 6.94 -5.69 -51.18
C GLN A 249 6.24 -6.43 -50.04
N CYS A 250 6.42 -5.97 -48.81
CA CYS A 250 5.79 -6.50 -47.61
C CYS A 250 5.09 -5.39 -46.78
N PRO A 251 4.00 -4.75 -47.28
CA PRO A 251 3.37 -3.56 -46.67
C PRO A 251 2.80 -3.68 -45.25
N LEU A 252 2.94 -4.82 -44.59
CA LEU A 252 2.46 -5.06 -43.22
C LEU A 252 3.56 -5.58 -42.30
N ASP A 253 4.73 -5.90 -42.84
CA ASP A 253 5.84 -6.54 -42.14
C ASP A 253 7.04 -5.60 -42.23
N ARG A 254 7.27 -4.85 -41.16
CA ARG A 254 8.29 -3.80 -41.11
C ARG A 254 9.68 -4.27 -41.52
N GLU A 255 10.30 -3.59 -42.49
CA GLU A 255 11.71 -3.77 -42.87
C GLU A 255 12.66 -3.64 -41.67
N ASN A 256 13.74 -4.43 -41.69
CA ASN A 256 14.69 -4.52 -40.60
C ASN A 256 16.11 -4.11 -41.00
N TYR A 257 16.31 -2.90 -41.55
CA TYR A 257 17.59 -2.25 -41.90
C TYR A 257 18.88 -2.91 -41.36
N ASN A 258 19.27 -4.03 -41.96
CA ASN A 258 20.37 -4.89 -41.51
C ASN A 258 21.53 -4.93 -42.52
N LYS A 259 21.47 -4.07 -43.56
CA LYS A 259 22.43 -3.96 -44.67
C LYS A 259 22.35 -5.09 -45.69
N PHE A 260 21.33 -5.92 -45.58
CA PHE A 260 20.90 -6.87 -46.59
C PHE A 260 19.54 -6.39 -47.09
N GLU A 261 19.37 -6.36 -48.42
CA GLU A 261 18.15 -6.00 -49.16
C GLU A 261 17.21 -4.88 -48.65
N ASP A 262 17.68 -3.95 -47.79
CA ASP A 262 16.98 -2.82 -47.10
C ASP A 262 16.12 -1.84 -47.96
N SER A 263 15.91 -2.10 -49.24
CA SER A 263 15.16 -1.26 -50.17
C SER A 263 13.90 -1.91 -50.72
N ASP A 264 13.62 -3.17 -50.38
CA ASP A 264 12.43 -3.88 -50.85
C ASP A 264 11.25 -3.87 -49.85
N GLY A 265 11.49 -3.49 -48.59
CA GLY A 265 10.46 -3.34 -47.56
C GLY A 265 10.12 -4.63 -46.83
N CYS A 266 10.90 -5.70 -47.03
CA CYS A 266 10.65 -6.99 -46.44
C CYS A 266 11.69 -7.36 -45.37
N PRO A 267 11.28 -7.79 -44.16
CA PRO A 267 12.22 -8.11 -43.08
C PRO A 267 13.14 -9.26 -43.47
N ASP A 268 14.40 -8.93 -43.61
CA ASP A 268 15.43 -9.87 -43.98
C ASP A 268 15.89 -10.71 -42.79
N SER A 269 15.85 -12.02 -42.96
CA SER A 269 16.46 -12.94 -42.00
C SER A 269 17.84 -13.35 -42.51
N ILE A 270 18.88 -12.75 -41.94
CA ILE A 270 20.23 -13.26 -42.08
C ILE A 270 20.29 -14.59 -41.31
N VAL A 271 19.98 -15.69 -41.99
CA VAL A 271 20.23 -17.03 -41.44
C VAL A 271 21.74 -17.19 -41.39
N TYR A 272 22.34 -16.82 -40.26
CA TYR A 272 23.68 -17.26 -39.90
C TYR A 272 23.62 -18.79 -39.80
N LYS A 273 23.90 -19.49 -40.91
CA LYS A 273 24.34 -20.87 -40.83
C LYS A 273 25.64 -20.84 -40.05
N THR A 274 25.54 -21.06 -38.75
CA THR A 274 26.72 -21.24 -37.90
C THR A 274 27.35 -22.54 -38.39
N VAL A 275 28.36 -22.40 -39.23
CA VAL A 275 29.19 -23.52 -39.69
C VAL A 275 30.14 -23.84 -38.55
N GLY A 276 29.64 -24.65 -37.62
CA GLY A 276 30.45 -25.31 -36.58
C GLY A 276 31.19 -26.50 -37.17
N ASP A 277 32.22 -26.93 -36.44
CA ASP A 277 32.94 -28.20 -36.57
C ASP A 277 33.04 -28.67 -35.11
N VAL A 278 32.04 -29.44 -34.68
CA VAL A 278 31.80 -29.74 -33.26
C VAL A 278 32.83 -30.72 -32.69
N ASP A 279 33.34 -31.64 -33.49
CA ASP A 279 34.35 -32.61 -33.07
C ASP A 279 35.78 -32.25 -33.48
N GLY A 280 35.95 -31.22 -34.31
CA GLY A 280 37.22 -30.60 -34.64
C GLY A 280 38.06 -31.40 -35.64
N ASP A 281 37.42 -32.23 -36.47
CA ASP A 281 38.11 -33.08 -37.43
C ASP A 281 38.45 -32.36 -38.76
N GLY A 282 37.98 -31.12 -38.93
CA GLY A 282 38.23 -30.27 -40.08
C GLY A 282 37.10 -30.27 -41.11
N LEU A 283 36.04 -31.05 -40.92
CA LEU A 283 34.79 -30.98 -41.68
C LEU A 283 33.77 -30.13 -40.92
N LEU A 284 33.05 -29.29 -41.66
CA LEU A 284 31.97 -28.49 -41.06
C LEU A 284 30.76 -29.40 -40.82
N ASP A 285 30.03 -29.22 -39.72
CA ASP A 285 28.88 -30.06 -39.31
C ASP A 285 27.85 -30.27 -40.43
N GLN A 286 27.70 -29.29 -41.33
CA GLN A 286 26.78 -29.36 -42.47
C GLN A 286 27.22 -30.31 -43.60
N ASN A 287 28.51 -30.65 -43.62
CA ASN A 287 29.17 -31.49 -44.62
C ASN A 287 29.74 -32.78 -44.00
N ASP A 288 29.49 -33.03 -42.72
CA ASP A 288 29.96 -34.15 -41.94
C ASP A 288 28.83 -35.17 -41.71
N LEU A 289 29.05 -36.45 -42.03
CA LEU A 289 28.08 -37.52 -41.78
C LEU A 289 28.04 -37.95 -40.30
N CYS A 290 29.08 -37.67 -39.53
CA CYS A 290 29.21 -37.97 -38.11
C CYS A 290 29.64 -36.74 -37.28
N PRO A 291 28.81 -35.67 -37.18
CA PRO A 291 29.19 -34.35 -36.58
C PRO A 291 29.62 -34.31 -35.11
N PHE A 292 29.71 -35.45 -34.44
CA PHE A 292 30.08 -35.55 -33.02
C PHE A 292 31.19 -36.58 -32.79
N SER A 293 31.79 -37.12 -33.84
CA SER A 293 32.75 -38.21 -33.78
C SER A 293 33.82 -37.97 -34.83
N PRO A 294 35.03 -37.59 -34.41
CA PRO A 294 36.02 -37.09 -35.35
C PRO A 294 36.51 -38.19 -36.30
N GLU A 295 36.69 -37.82 -37.56
CA GLU A 295 37.26 -38.67 -38.61
C GLU A 295 38.59 -39.32 -38.21
N THR A 296 38.78 -40.56 -38.65
CA THR A 296 40.02 -41.31 -38.50
C THR A 296 40.75 -41.37 -39.84
N TYR A 297 41.65 -40.40 -40.08
CA TYR A 297 42.49 -40.32 -41.28
C TYR A 297 43.40 -41.55 -41.49
N ASN A 298 42.87 -42.59 -42.15
CA ASN A 298 43.52 -43.89 -42.34
C ASN A 298 43.60 -44.30 -43.82
N LYS A 299 43.32 -43.37 -44.75
CA LYS A 299 43.28 -43.52 -46.21
C LYS A 299 42.09 -44.33 -46.72
N PHE A 300 41.07 -44.52 -45.90
CA PHE A 300 39.84 -45.17 -46.28
C PHE A 300 38.70 -44.27 -45.85
N GLN A 301 37.99 -43.72 -46.85
CA GLN A 301 36.82 -42.88 -46.63
C GLN A 301 37.01 -41.61 -45.78
N ASP A 302 38.26 -41.14 -45.61
CA ASP A 302 38.68 -39.89 -44.93
C ASP A 302 38.04 -38.54 -45.39
N SER A 303 36.93 -38.54 -46.10
CA SER A 303 36.23 -37.33 -46.57
C SER A 303 34.75 -37.32 -46.21
N ASP A 304 34.26 -38.35 -45.51
CA ASP A 304 32.87 -38.45 -45.11
C ASP A 304 32.63 -38.01 -43.66
N GLY A 305 33.69 -37.85 -42.86
CA GLY A 305 33.65 -37.34 -41.49
C GLY A 305 33.33 -38.40 -40.46
N CYS A 306 33.28 -39.68 -40.87
CA CYS A 306 32.94 -40.77 -39.99
C CYS A 306 34.16 -41.65 -39.69
N PRO A 307 34.43 -42.00 -38.42
CA PRO A 307 35.57 -42.82 -38.06
C PRO A 307 35.44 -44.23 -38.64
N ASP A 308 36.27 -44.52 -39.64
CA ASP A 308 36.35 -45.84 -40.26
C ASP A 308 37.52 -46.68 -39.76
N TYR A 309 37.41 -48.00 -39.95
CA TYR A 309 38.44 -48.98 -39.58
C TYR A 309 38.82 -49.84 -40.78
N VAL A 310 40.07 -49.70 -41.25
CA VAL A 310 40.64 -50.65 -42.21
C VAL A 310 41.20 -51.85 -41.44
N ALA A 311 40.51 -52.99 -41.53
CA ALA A 311 41.04 -54.25 -41.02
C ALA A 311 42.35 -54.58 -41.77
N ASP A 312 43.44 -54.79 -41.02
CA ASP A 312 44.79 -55.06 -41.54
C ASP A 312 44.95 -56.46 -42.16
N ASN A 313 43.86 -57.23 -42.30
CA ASN A 313 43.83 -58.61 -42.80
C ASN A 313 44.88 -59.53 -42.15
N LYS A 314 45.43 -59.16 -40.98
CA LYS A 314 46.31 -60.03 -40.21
C LYS A 314 45.42 -61.01 -39.46
N PHE A 315 45.41 -62.26 -39.91
CA PHE A 315 44.59 -63.32 -39.31
C PHE A 315 45.04 -63.74 -37.90
N ALA A 316 46.17 -63.21 -37.41
CA ALA A 316 46.71 -63.45 -36.08
C ALA A 316 47.57 -62.26 -35.63
N PHE A 317 47.69 -62.08 -34.31
CA PHE A 317 48.55 -61.08 -33.70
C PHE A 317 50.03 -61.37 -34.01
N ASP A 318 50.77 -60.30 -34.24
CA ASP A 318 52.21 -60.23 -34.57
C ASP A 318 52.71 -59.00 -33.80
N THR A 319 53.03 -59.25 -32.53
CA THR A 319 53.12 -58.23 -31.46
C THR A 319 54.35 -57.34 -31.63
N ASP A 320 55.44 -57.85 -32.22
CA ASP A 320 56.64 -57.06 -32.52
C ASP A 320 56.79 -56.67 -34.01
N ASN A 321 55.83 -57.06 -34.86
CA ASN A 321 55.75 -56.74 -36.28
C ASN A 321 56.99 -57.17 -37.09
N ASP A 322 57.64 -58.28 -36.72
CA ASP A 322 58.74 -58.84 -37.52
C ASP A 322 58.26 -59.74 -38.68
N GLY A 323 56.95 -59.98 -38.75
CA GLY A 323 56.30 -60.74 -39.81
C GLY A 323 56.10 -62.22 -39.48
N ILE A 324 56.40 -62.65 -38.25
CA ILE A 324 56.05 -63.96 -37.70
C ILE A 324 54.90 -63.77 -36.71
N ILE A 325 53.80 -64.51 -36.90
CA ILE A 325 52.66 -64.42 -36.00
C ILE A 325 53.01 -65.00 -34.62
N ASP A 326 52.49 -64.40 -33.54
CA ASP A 326 52.87 -64.69 -32.14
C ASP A 326 52.83 -66.18 -31.75
N ASN A 327 51.99 -66.98 -32.43
CA ASN A 327 51.86 -68.42 -32.17
C ASN A 327 52.90 -69.29 -32.89
N LEU A 328 53.64 -68.73 -33.85
CA LEU A 328 54.76 -69.33 -34.57
C LEU A 328 56.09 -68.63 -34.22
N ASP A 329 56.04 -67.51 -33.50
CA ASP A 329 57.19 -66.79 -33.01
C ASP A 329 57.67 -67.35 -31.66
N SER A 330 58.97 -67.65 -31.57
CA SER A 330 59.60 -68.10 -30.33
C SER A 330 59.85 -66.96 -29.35
N CYS A 331 59.91 -65.73 -29.85
CA CYS A 331 60.14 -64.51 -29.08
C CYS A 331 59.11 -63.41 -29.42
N PRO A 332 57.79 -63.58 -29.12
CA PRO A 332 56.69 -62.72 -29.58
C PRO A 332 56.73 -61.23 -29.22
N ASN A 333 57.77 -60.74 -28.54
CA ASN A 333 57.91 -59.33 -28.17
C ASN A 333 59.31 -58.79 -28.55
N GLN A 334 60.06 -59.50 -29.38
CA GLN A 334 61.41 -59.14 -29.79
C GLN A 334 61.61 -59.41 -31.28
N PRO A 335 61.62 -58.35 -32.11
CA PRO A 335 61.63 -58.54 -33.55
C PRO A 335 62.92 -59.20 -34.00
N GLU A 336 62.82 -60.24 -34.82
CA GLU A 336 63.98 -61.00 -35.25
C GLU A 336 64.93 -60.18 -36.12
N THR A 337 66.19 -60.12 -35.69
CA THR A 337 67.25 -59.44 -36.42
C THR A 337 67.90 -60.43 -37.38
N TYR A 338 67.42 -60.47 -38.62
CA TYR A 338 67.91 -61.38 -39.66
C TYR A 338 69.44 -61.25 -39.86
N ASN A 339 70.21 -62.20 -39.34
CA ASN A 339 71.68 -62.21 -39.41
C ASN A 339 72.25 -63.22 -40.43
N GLY A 340 71.38 -63.87 -41.22
CA GLY A 340 71.77 -64.65 -42.41
C GLY A 340 72.39 -66.03 -42.14
N PHE A 341 72.26 -66.60 -40.95
CA PHE A 341 72.60 -68.00 -40.69
C PHE A 341 71.35 -68.77 -40.26
N GLN A 342 71.13 -69.93 -40.89
CA GLN A 342 70.02 -70.86 -40.59
C GLN A 342 70.17 -71.51 -39.23
#